data_AF-A0A7J3NMT5-F1
#
_entry.id   AF-A0A7J3NMT5-F1
#
_cell.length_a   1.000
_cell.length_b   1.000
_cell.length_c   1.000
_cell.angle_alpha   90.00
_cell.angle_beta   90.00
_cell.angle_gamma   90.00
#
_symmetry.space_group_name_H-M   'P 1'
#
loop_
_entity.id
_entity.type
_entity.pdbx_description
1 polymer ?
#
loop_
_entity_poly.entity_id
_entity_poly.type
_entity_poly.pdbx_seq_one_letter_code
_entity_poly.pdbx_strand_id
1 'polypeptide(L)'
;MVFIDAAAIAKKVCEIASGEDVKKIVADPMAVERAFFFIINRLAKQVRDSRKDVLMYRIFATGISGIPIIAKEEWKMPIIPTVYRLHMDPDSPLRGKINLADIRKLQRPIHLSTFVRTLQALFDDEGFKALRKKDMDEGKISDDVSARQLMYIKSFWSVVQELWKDAFSSPKEYLVLKAIGCYALNWLAADVFRWCRKNGIEVPSDSDIRKYLEPLKGFDWHRKTSPLAALGGMKGAKEAYITLLAALAVQGVKEVEEKLKSKELKLSDIEIEAFKLKASSALKTS
;
A
#
# COMPACT_ATOMS: atom_id res chain seq x y z
N MET A 1 -34.03 17.08 -11.90
CA MET A 1 -33.01 16.97 -10.84
C MET A 1 -32.27 18.29 -10.78
N VAL A 2 -32.55 19.14 -9.80
CA VAL A 2 -31.93 20.47 -9.68
C VAL A 2 -30.55 20.27 -9.07
N PHE A 3 -29.49 20.51 -9.84
CA PHE A 3 -28.14 20.63 -9.28
C PHE A 3 -28.12 21.92 -8.47
N ILE A 4 -28.04 21.80 -7.14
CA ILE A 4 -27.85 22.95 -6.27
C ILE A 4 -26.37 23.32 -6.38
N ASP A 5 -26.10 24.57 -6.76
CA ASP A 5 -24.76 25.16 -6.83
C ASP A 5 -24.02 24.96 -5.49
N ALA A 6 -22.84 24.35 -5.56
CA ALA A 6 -22.00 24.07 -4.40
C ALA A 6 -21.68 25.33 -3.58
N ALA A 7 -21.56 26.48 -4.26
CA ALA A 7 -21.39 27.78 -3.61
C ALA A 7 -22.65 28.20 -2.82
N ALA A 8 -23.85 27.90 -3.33
CA ALA A 8 -25.10 28.17 -2.65
C ALA A 8 -25.33 27.27 -1.43
N ILE A 9 -24.88 26.00 -1.49
CA ILE A 9 -24.90 25.10 -0.33
C ILE A 9 -23.92 25.58 0.74
N ALA A 10 -22.68 25.90 0.37
CA ALA A 10 -21.69 26.43 1.31
C ALA A 10 -22.19 27.70 2.01
N LYS A 11 -22.85 28.60 1.25
CA LYS A 11 -23.47 29.81 1.79
C LYS A 11 -24.61 29.50 2.78
N LYS A 12 -25.50 28.56 2.48
CA LYS A 12 -26.56 28.15 3.41
C LYS A 12 -26.04 27.46 4.67
N VAL A 13 -24.95 26.70 4.57
CA VAL A 13 -24.31 26.08 5.74
C VAL A 13 -23.72 27.15 6.67
N CYS A 14 -23.14 28.23 6.12
CA CYS A 14 -22.72 29.41 6.89
C CYS A 14 -23.85 30.10 7.64
N GLU A 15 -25.04 30.17 7.04
CA GLU A 15 -26.20 30.84 7.64
C GLU A 15 -26.76 30.07 8.85
N ILE A 16 -26.50 28.75 8.92
CA ILE A 16 -27.09 27.85 9.93
C ILE A 16 -26.08 27.42 10.99
N ALA A 17 -24.79 27.37 10.68
CA ALA A 17 -23.74 26.86 11.56
C ALA A 17 -22.70 27.95 11.88
N SER A 18 -22.44 28.19 13.16
CA SER A 18 -21.41 29.12 13.65
C SER A 18 -20.26 28.35 14.28
N GLY A 19 -19.05 28.50 13.72
CA GLY A 19 -17.84 27.84 14.21
C GLY A 19 -16.64 28.01 13.27
N GLU A 20 -15.43 27.88 13.80
CA GLU A 20 -14.18 28.05 13.04
C GLU A 20 -13.99 26.95 11.98
N ASP A 21 -14.55 25.77 12.23
CA ASP A 21 -14.58 24.65 11.28
C ASP A 21 -15.51 24.90 10.08
N VAL A 22 -16.61 25.65 10.25
CA VAL A 22 -17.53 26.02 9.17
C VAL A 22 -16.85 26.96 8.18
N LYS A 23 -15.97 27.85 8.65
CA LYS A 23 -15.20 28.76 7.78
C LYS A 23 -14.22 28.02 6.86
N LYS A 24 -13.64 26.89 7.31
CA LYS A 24 -12.74 26.06 6.49
C LYS A 24 -13.49 25.34 5.37
N ILE A 25 -14.71 24.86 5.66
CA ILE A 25 -15.60 24.20 4.68
C ILE A 25 -15.98 25.16 3.54
N VAL A 26 -16.09 26.45 3.84
CA VAL A 26 -16.54 27.49 2.89
C VAL A 26 -15.42 27.98 1.97
N ALA A 27 -14.16 27.80 2.37
CA ALA A 27 -12.99 28.20 1.57
C ALA A 27 -12.83 27.36 0.29
N ASP A 28 -13.41 26.16 0.24
CA ASP A 28 -13.45 25.32 -0.96
C ASP A 28 -14.88 24.78 -1.19
N PRO A 29 -15.73 25.49 -1.96
CA PRO A 29 -17.06 25.01 -2.32
C PRO A 29 -17.07 23.63 -2.98
N MET A 30 -16.01 23.24 -3.70
CA MET A 30 -15.91 21.89 -4.25
C MET A 30 -15.72 20.84 -3.15
N ALA A 31 -15.19 21.18 -1.98
CA ALA A 31 -15.07 20.26 -0.85
C ALA A 31 -16.44 19.84 -0.31
N VAL A 32 -17.39 20.78 -0.24
CA VAL A 32 -18.79 20.52 0.12
C VAL A 32 -19.44 19.58 -0.88
N GLU A 33 -19.31 19.89 -2.18
CA GLU A 33 -19.84 19.05 -3.24
C GLU A 33 -19.21 17.65 -3.21
N ARG A 34 -17.89 17.57 -3.03
CA ARG A 34 -17.16 16.30 -2.91
C ARG A 34 -17.65 15.49 -1.71
N ALA A 35 -17.89 16.12 -0.56
CA ALA A 35 -18.41 15.47 0.65
C ALA A 35 -19.83 14.92 0.44
N PHE A 36 -20.75 15.73 -0.10
CA PHE A 36 -22.10 15.28 -0.44
C PHE A 36 -22.08 14.18 -1.50
N PHE A 37 -21.29 14.34 -2.57
CA PHE A 37 -21.12 13.33 -3.61
C PHE A 37 -20.54 12.03 -3.03
N PHE A 38 -19.56 12.10 -2.12
CA PHE A 38 -19.00 10.92 -1.47
C PHE A 38 -20.02 10.21 -0.59
N ILE A 39 -20.75 10.94 0.26
CA ILE A 39 -21.77 10.38 1.15
C ILE A 39 -22.88 9.72 0.33
N ILE A 40 -23.44 10.43 -0.65
CA ILE A 40 -24.53 9.94 -1.51
C ILE A 40 -24.06 8.70 -2.29
N ASN A 41 -22.89 8.72 -2.90
CA ASN A 41 -22.42 7.62 -3.73
C ASN A 41 -21.90 6.41 -2.95
N ARG A 42 -21.36 6.62 -1.75
CA ARG A 42 -20.93 5.52 -0.90
C ARG A 42 -22.12 4.76 -0.32
N LEU A 43 -23.24 5.45 -0.06
CA LEU A 43 -24.52 4.84 0.28
C LEU A 43 -25.21 4.17 -0.92
N ALA A 44 -25.03 4.68 -2.15
CA ALA A 44 -25.70 4.19 -3.36
C ALA A 44 -25.00 3.03 -4.12
N LYS A 45 -23.92 2.42 -3.59
CA LYS A 45 -23.17 1.28 -4.18
C LYS A 45 -22.56 1.46 -5.59
N GLN A 46 -22.73 2.59 -6.29
CA GLN A 46 -22.37 2.72 -7.73
C GLN A 46 -20.96 3.22 -8.06
N VAL A 47 -20.18 3.76 -7.11
CA VAL A 47 -18.83 4.29 -7.39
C VAL A 47 -17.73 3.23 -7.13
N ARG A 48 -16.70 3.21 -7.98
CA ARG A 48 -15.54 2.30 -7.87
C ARG A 48 -14.62 2.68 -6.71
N ASP A 49 -13.99 1.70 -6.07
CA ASP A 49 -13.30 1.89 -4.78
C ASP A 49 -12.10 2.83 -4.85
N SER A 50 -11.27 2.77 -5.90
CA SER A 50 -10.15 3.71 -6.02
C SER A 50 -10.64 5.16 -6.12
N ARG A 51 -11.76 5.41 -6.83
CA ARG A 51 -12.34 6.77 -6.90
C ARG A 51 -12.88 7.24 -5.56
N LYS A 52 -13.44 6.33 -4.74
CA LYS A 52 -13.87 6.64 -3.38
C LYS A 52 -12.67 7.05 -2.53
N ASP A 53 -11.57 6.30 -2.60
CA ASP A 53 -10.36 6.60 -1.83
C ASP A 53 -9.78 7.98 -2.21
N VAL A 54 -9.68 8.28 -3.50
CA VAL A 54 -9.22 9.59 -4.00
C VAL A 54 -10.12 10.73 -3.51
N LEU A 55 -11.43 10.54 -3.62
CA LEU A 55 -12.40 11.55 -3.21
C LEU A 55 -12.36 11.79 -1.70
N MET A 56 -12.26 10.71 -0.92
CA MET A 56 -12.13 10.76 0.53
C MET A 56 -10.87 11.50 0.97
N TYR A 57 -9.73 11.19 0.36
CA TYR A 57 -8.48 11.92 0.62
C TYR A 57 -8.63 13.41 0.33
N ARG A 58 -9.25 13.77 -0.80
CA ARG A 58 -9.49 15.18 -1.16
C ARG A 58 -10.40 15.91 -0.16
N ILE A 59 -11.42 15.24 0.37
CA ILE A 59 -12.31 15.82 1.40
C ILE A 59 -11.53 16.02 2.70
N PHE A 60 -10.75 15.02 3.12
CA PHE A 60 -9.94 15.11 4.32
C PHE A 60 -8.89 16.23 4.24
N ALA A 61 -8.18 16.33 3.12
CA ALA A 61 -7.17 17.37 2.88
C ALA A 61 -7.73 18.80 2.94
N THR A 62 -9.04 18.98 2.69
CA THR A 62 -9.72 20.28 2.83
C THR A 62 -10.10 20.63 4.28
N GLY A 63 -9.78 19.76 5.25
CA GLY A 63 -10.09 19.97 6.67
C GLY A 63 -11.52 19.61 7.07
N ILE A 64 -12.29 18.96 6.18
CA ILE A 64 -13.64 18.47 6.50
C ILE A 64 -13.52 17.23 7.38
N SER A 65 -13.97 17.34 8.62
CA SER A 65 -13.98 16.26 9.62
C SER A 65 -15.42 15.88 10.04
N GLY A 66 -15.57 14.92 10.96
CA GLY A 66 -16.88 14.57 11.55
C GLY A 66 -17.80 13.67 10.69
N ILE A 67 -17.37 13.26 9.50
CA ILE A 67 -18.12 12.30 8.66
C ILE A 67 -17.78 10.87 9.12
N PRO A 68 -18.69 10.10 9.75
CA PRO A 68 -18.35 8.83 10.41
C PRO A 68 -17.73 7.78 9.47
N ILE A 69 -18.12 7.80 8.19
CA ILE A 69 -17.60 6.86 7.20
C ILE A 69 -16.18 7.21 6.72
N ILE A 70 -15.80 8.49 6.78
CA ILE A 70 -14.42 8.94 6.50
C ILE A 70 -13.54 8.64 7.70
N ALA A 71 -14.03 8.92 8.92
CA ALA A 71 -13.31 8.63 10.16
C ALA A 71 -12.92 7.15 10.27
N LYS A 72 -13.79 6.22 9.84
CA LYS A 72 -13.47 4.77 9.82
C LYS A 72 -12.33 4.38 8.86
N GLU A 73 -12.01 5.22 7.88
CA GLU A 73 -10.98 4.96 6.86
C GLU A 73 -9.84 5.97 6.91
N GLU A 74 -9.72 6.73 7.99
CA GLU A 74 -8.68 7.74 8.18
C GLU A 74 -7.27 7.18 8.08
N TRP A 75 -7.08 5.91 8.44
CA TRP A 75 -5.79 5.21 8.29
C TRP A 75 -5.26 5.21 6.84
N LYS A 76 -6.11 5.38 5.83
CA LYS A 76 -5.70 5.49 4.42
C LYS A 76 -5.10 6.85 4.06
N MET A 77 -5.37 7.90 4.84
CA MET A 77 -4.96 9.28 4.53
C MET A 77 -3.45 9.47 4.37
N PRO A 78 -2.56 8.87 5.20
CA PRO A 78 -1.12 8.90 4.92
C PRO A 78 -0.70 8.08 3.69
N ILE A 79 -1.47 7.04 3.35
CA ILE A 79 -1.08 6.04 2.34
C ILE A 79 -1.40 6.54 0.94
N ILE A 80 -2.62 7.05 0.72
CA ILE A 80 -3.10 7.50 -0.59
C ILE A 80 -2.13 8.48 -1.29
N PRO A 81 -1.72 9.62 -0.67
CA PRO A 81 -0.81 10.56 -1.33
C PRO A 81 0.57 9.93 -1.59
N THR A 82 1.05 9.05 -0.71
CA THR A 82 2.28 8.27 -0.95
C THR A 82 2.16 7.39 -2.20
N VAL A 83 1.02 6.68 -2.37
CA VAL A 83 0.77 5.86 -3.55
C VAL A 83 0.62 6.70 -4.83
N TYR A 84 0.07 7.91 -4.71
CA TYR A 84 0.07 8.88 -5.80
C TYR A 84 1.49 9.26 -6.23
N ARG A 85 2.39 9.56 -5.28
CA ARG A 85 3.80 9.85 -5.58
C ARG A 85 4.50 8.67 -6.24
N LEU A 86 4.27 7.43 -5.78
CA LEU A 86 4.79 6.22 -6.44
C LEU A 86 4.28 6.06 -7.88
N HIS A 87 3.09 6.58 -8.20
CA HIS A 87 2.57 6.53 -9.56
C HIS A 87 3.15 7.61 -10.48
N MET A 88 3.38 8.80 -9.93
CA MET A 88 3.68 10.02 -10.71
C MET A 88 5.18 10.27 -10.84
N ASP A 89 5.95 9.96 -9.81
CA ASP A 89 7.35 10.36 -9.75
C ASP A 89 8.19 9.68 -10.85
N PRO A 90 9.04 10.42 -11.57
CA PRO A 90 9.81 9.88 -12.70
C PRO A 90 10.74 8.72 -12.34
N ASP A 91 11.29 8.74 -11.13
CA ASP A 91 12.23 7.79 -10.55
C ASP A 91 11.52 6.60 -9.88
N SER A 92 10.19 6.57 -9.83
CA SER A 92 9.49 5.49 -9.15
C SER A 92 9.44 4.21 -9.99
N PRO A 93 9.75 3.04 -9.41
CA PRO A 93 9.60 1.74 -10.08
C PRO A 93 8.14 1.41 -10.45
N LEU A 94 7.18 2.08 -9.80
CA LEU A 94 5.74 1.91 -10.03
C LEU A 94 5.13 3.01 -10.90
N ARG A 95 5.97 3.86 -11.51
CA ARG A 95 5.53 4.94 -12.39
C ARG A 95 4.59 4.42 -13.47
N GLY A 96 3.40 5.01 -13.56
CA GLY A 96 2.43 4.62 -14.58
C GLY A 96 1.75 3.25 -14.36
N LYS A 97 2.13 2.45 -13.36
CA LYS A 97 1.62 1.07 -13.16
C LYS A 97 0.36 0.96 -12.29
N ILE A 98 0.03 2.02 -11.56
CA ILE A 98 -1.12 2.08 -10.64
C ILE A 98 -2.34 2.72 -11.32
N ASN A 99 -3.47 2.03 -11.29
CA ASN A 99 -4.75 2.50 -11.78
C ASN A 99 -5.44 3.35 -10.71
N LEU A 100 -5.22 4.66 -10.76
CA LEU A 100 -5.75 5.61 -9.78
C LEU A 100 -7.27 5.81 -9.86
N ALA A 101 -7.89 5.53 -11.01
CA ALA A 101 -9.30 5.83 -11.27
C ALA A 101 -10.14 4.60 -11.63
N ASP A 102 -9.59 3.40 -11.41
CA ASP A 102 -10.14 2.10 -11.81
C ASP A 102 -10.59 2.05 -13.28
N ILE A 103 -9.96 2.81 -14.17
CA ILE A 103 -10.39 2.88 -15.58
C ILE A 103 -10.08 1.53 -16.25
N ARG A 104 -11.11 0.89 -16.82
CA ARG A 104 -10.96 -0.37 -17.57
C ARG A 104 -10.18 -0.07 -18.85
N LYS A 105 -9.37 -1.02 -19.33
CA LYS A 105 -8.49 -0.93 -20.53
C LYS A 105 -7.21 -0.10 -20.37
N LEU A 106 -7.02 0.65 -19.28
CA LEU A 106 -5.67 1.06 -18.90
C LEU A 106 -4.91 -0.23 -18.58
N GLN A 107 -3.83 -0.52 -19.30
CA GLN A 107 -2.97 -1.70 -19.10
C GLN A 107 -2.15 -1.58 -17.81
N ARG A 108 -2.79 -1.14 -16.73
CA ARG A 108 -2.20 -0.86 -15.41
C ARG A 108 -2.53 -2.04 -14.49
N PRO A 109 -1.53 -2.80 -14.05
CA PRO A 109 -1.76 -4.06 -13.34
C PRO A 109 -2.26 -3.89 -11.90
N ILE A 110 -2.01 -2.75 -11.26
CA ILE A 110 -2.30 -2.51 -9.84
C ILE A 110 -3.49 -1.55 -9.71
N HIS A 111 -4.47 -1.88 -8.86
CA HIS A 111 -5.54 -0.96 -8.46
C HIS A 111 -5.13 -0.17 -7.21
N LEU A 112 -5.42 1.14 -7.16
CA LEU A 112 -5.07 2.01 -6.03
C LEU A 112 -5.63 1.47 -4.70
N SER A 113 -6.92 1.16 -4.66
CA SER A 113 -7.58 0.67 -3.43
C SER A 113 -6.95 -0.63 -2.89
N THR A 114 -6.53 -1.51 -3.79
CA THR A 114 -5.82 -2.74 -3.43
C THR A 114 -4.44 -2.42 -2.86
N PHE A 115 -3.67 -1.57 -3.55
CA PHE A 115 -2.32 -1.23 -3.15
C PHE A 115 -2.28 -0.49 -1.80
N VAL A 116 -3.18 0.46 -1.58
CA VAL A 116 -3.35 1.15 -0.30
C VAL A 116 -3.59 0.14 0.84
N ARG A 117 -4.48 -0.84 0.64
CA ARG A 117 -4.75 -1.87 1.64
C ARG A 117 -3.57 -2.79 1.88
N THR A 118 -2.75 -3.07 0.88
CA THR A 118 -1.56 -3.93 1.03
C THR A 118 -0.46 -3.25 1.87
N LEU A 119 -0.39 -1.91 1.87
CA LEU A 119 0.57 -1.13 2.64
C LEU A 119 0.16 -0.93 4.11
N GLN A 120 -1.06 -1.28 4.48
CA GLN A 120 -1.59 -1.05 5.83
C GLN A 120 -0.64 -1.57 6.93
N ALA A 121 -0.14 -2.80 6.81
CA ALA A 121 0.76 -3.39 7.79
C ALA A 121 2.05 -2.58 8.01
N LEU A 122 2.57 -1.93 6.97
CA LEU A 122 3.74 -1.06 7.07
C LEU A 122 3.38 0.29 7.70
N PHE A 123 2.24 0.88 7.35
CA PHE A 123 1.79 2.16 7.90
C PHE A 123 1.25 2.08 9.34
N ASP A 124 0.83 0.89 9.76
CA ASP A 124 0.44 0.62 11.15
C ASP A 124 1.66 0.38 12.07
N ASP A 125 2.85 0.16 11.51
CA ASP A 125 4.09 0.01 12.27
C ASP A 125 4.50 1.33 12.96
N GLU A 126 4.70 1.28 14.28
CA GLU A 126 5.07 2.45 15.08
C GLU A 126 6.42 3.04 14.65
N GLY A 127 7.35 2.18 14.23
CA GLY A 127 8.63 2.63 13.73
C GLY A 127 8.50 3.41 12.41
N PHE A 128 7.59 2.99 11.55
CA PHE A 128 7.32 3.65 10.28
C PHE A 128 6.53 4.96 10.48
N LYS A 129 5.58 4.99 11.42
CA LYS A 129 4.87 6.23 11.84
C LYS A 129 5.85 7.27 12.41
N ALA A 130 6.85 6.83 13.18
CA ALA A 130 7.86 7.72 13.74
C ALA A 130 8.65 8.48 12.64
N LEU A 131 8.88 7.87 11.48
CA LEU A 131 9.51 8.57 10.35
C LEU A 131 8.70 9.77 9.88
N ARG A 132 7.36 9.62 9.77
CA ARG A 132 6.46 10.71 9.40
C ARG A 132 6.46 11.82 10.45
N LYS A 133 6.42 11.46 11.73
CA LYS A 133 6.49 12.45 12.82
C LYS A 133 7.78 13.26 12.73
N LYS A 134 8.92 12.59 12.54
CA LYS A 134 10.22 13.25 12.35
C LYS A 134 10.24 14.16 11.12
N ASP A 135 9.67 13.72 10.00
CA ASP A 135 9.53 14.58 8.82
C ASP A 135 8.61 15.79 9.07
N MET A 136 7.55 15.65 9.88
CA MET A 136 6.72 16.78 10.30
C MET A 136 7.52 17.79 11.13
N ASP A 137 8.24 17.31 12.14
CA ASP A 137 9.05 18.14 13.04
C ASP A 137 10.19 18.87 12.28
N GLU A 138 10.73 18.22 11.24
CA GLU A 138 11.79 18.78 10.38
C GLU A 138 11.27 19.57 9.17
N GLY A 139 9.95 19.73 8.99
CA GLY A 139 9.37 20.44 7.85
C GLY A 139 9.57 19.74 6.49
N LYS A 140 9.78 18.42 6.49
CA LYS A 140 10.01 17.57 5.31
C LYS A 140 8.75 16.87 4.80
N ILE A 141 7.58 17.26 5.26
CA ILE A 141 6.31 16.85 4.66
C ILE A 141 6.01 17.73 3.45
N SER A 142 5.78 17.09 2.31
CA SER A 142 5.34 17.75 1.07
C SER A 142 4.12 17.00 0.54
N ASP A 143 3.04 17.73 0.22
CA ASP A 143 1.78 17.16 -0.27
C ASP A 143 1.23 16.01 0.62
N ASP A 144 1.28 16.20 1.95
CA ASP A 144 0.93 15.20 2.98
C ASP A 144 1.81 13.94 3.04
N VAL A 145 2.88 13.88 2.24
CA VAL A 145 3.79 12.73 2.14
C VAL A 145 5.05 12.94 2.96
N SER A 146 5.41 11.92 3.75
CA SER A 146 6.71 11.83 4.42
C SER A 146 7.78 11.41 3.42
N ALA A 147 8.81 12.24 3.29
CA ALA A 147 9.97 11.98 2.45
C ALA A 147 10.67 10.65 2.80
N ARG A 148 10.84 10.37 4.10
CA ARG A 148 11.48 9.12 4.58
C ARG A 148 10.63 7.90 4.31
N GLN A 149 9.31 7.98 4.53
CA GLN A 149 8.39 6.88 4.22
C GLN A 149 8.34 6.60 2.72
N LEU A 150 8.25 7.63 1.90
CA LEU A 150 8.27 7.51 0.44
C LEU A 150 9.59 6.92 -0.05
N MET A 151 10.72 7.39 0.48
CA MET A 151 12.05 6.89 0.14
C MET A 151 12.17 5.39 0.40
N TYR A 152 11.77 4.92 1.58
CA TYR A 152 11.80 3.48 1.89
C TYR A 152 10.96 2.65 0.90
N ILE A 153 9.72 3.08 0.62
CA ILE A 153 8.83 2.31 -0.27
C ILE A 153 9.36 2.32 -1.71
N LYS A 154 9.93 3.45 -2.17
CA LYS A 154 10.62 3.52 -3.47
C LYS A 154 11.80 2.54 -3.51
N SER A 155 12.71 2.61 -2.55
CA SER A 155 13.87 1.72 -2.45
C SER A 155 13.46 0.24 -2.43
N PHE A 156 12.42 -0.11 -1.68
CA PHE A 156 11.91 -1.48 -1.64
C PHE A 156 11.45 -1.94 -3.02
N TRP A 157 10.58 -1.16 -3.66
CA TRP A 157 10.06 -1.53 -4.98
C TRP A 157 11.11 -1.43 -6.10
N SER A 158 12.17 -0.64 -5.93
CA SER A 158 13.31 -0.59 -6.86
C SER A 158 14.08 -1.90 -6.82
N VAL A 159 14.40 -2.41 -5.63
CA VAL A 159 15.04 -3.74 -5.48
C VAL A 159 14.14 -4.84 -6.05
N VAL A 160 12.83 -4.80 -5.78
CA VAL A 160 11.86 -5.75 -6.37
C VAL A 160 11.88 -5.68 -7.92
N GLN A 161 11.91 -4.48 -8.50
CA GLN A 161 11.97 -4.29 -9.95
C GLN A 161 13.27 -4.85 -10.54
N GLU A 162 14.39 -4.65 -9.87
CA GLU A 162 15.69 -5.12 -10.34
C GLU A 162 15.81 -6.65 -10.29
N LEU A 163 15.26 -7.29 -9.26
CA LEU A 163 15.26 -8.75 -9.12
C LEU A 163 14.33 -9.42 -10.14
N TRP A 164 13.20 -8.80 -10.46
CA TRP A 164 12.17 -9.38 -11.34
C TRP A 164 11.77 -8.44 -12.48
N LYS A 165 12.77 -7.99 -13.26
CA LYS A 165 12.59 -7.02 -14.38
C LYS A 165 11.48 -7.43 -15.34
N ASP A 166 11.41 -8.72 -15.68
CA ASP A 166 10.41 -9.27 -16.60
C ASP A 166 8.98 -9.14 -16.08
N ALA A 167 8.79 -9.16 -14.76
CA ALA A 167 7.48 -8.97 -14.15
C ALA A 167 6.97 -7.53 -14.29
N PHE A 168 7.87 -6.55 -14.48
CA PHE A 168 7.51 -5.14 -14.67
C PHE A 168 7.35 -4.79 -16.15
N SER A 169 8.11 -5.45 -17.04
CA SER A 169 7.97 -5.31 -18.48
C SER A 169 6.73 -6.04 -19.01
N SER A 170 6.44 -7.24 -18.47
CA SER A 170 5.36 -8.13 -18.90
C SER A 170 4.38 -8.50 -17.78
N PRO A 171 3.75 -7.53 -17.10
CA PRO A 171 2.97 -7.76 -15.86
C PRO A 171 1.69 -8.60 -16.01
N LYS A 172 1.37 -9.06 -17.22
CA LYS A 172 0.28 -10.02 -17.47
C LYS A 172 0.70 -11.47 -17.25
N GLU A 173 1.98 -11.76 -17.41
CA GLU A 173 2.56 -13.11 -17.29
C GLU A 173 3.07 -13.40 -15.87
N TYR A 174 3.17 -12.38 -15.02
CA TYR A 174 3.72 -12.50 -13.68
C TYR A 174 2.74 -12.03 -12.60
N LEU A 175 2.94 -12.57 -11.40
CA LEU A 175 2.10 -12.31 -10.23
C LEU A 175 2.57 -11.12 -9.37
N VAL A 176 3.80 -10.62 -9.59
CA VAL A 176 4.44 -9.54 -8.78
C VAL A 176 3.56 -8.31 -8.63
N LEU A 177 3.04 -7.77 -9.75
CA LEU A 177 2.18 -6.58 -9.76
C LEU A 177 0.68 -6.91 -9.69
N LYS A 178 0.32 -8.15 -9.35
CA LYS A 178 -1.06 -8.54 -9.07
C LYS A 178 -1.34 -8.37 -7.58
N ALA A 179 -2.62 -8.38 -7.21
CA ALA A 179 -3.03 -8.25 -5.81
C ALA A 179 -2.25 -9.18 -4.87
N ILE A 180 -2.10 -10.46 -5.23
CA ILE A 180 -1.37 -11.44 -4.43
C ILE A 180 0.11 -11.07 -4.22
N GLY A 181 0.80 -10.64 -5.28
CA GLY A 181 2.19 -10.20 -5.20
C GLY A 181 2.34 -8.91 -4.39
N CYS A 182 1.47 -7.92 -4.62
CA CYS A 182 1.47 -6.68 -3.84
C CYS A 182 1.23 -6.93 -2.34
N TYR A 183 0.31 -7.82 -1.97
CA TYR A 183 0.12 -8.19 -0.56
C TYR A 183 1.36 -8.85 0.02
N ALA A 184 1.87 -9.89 -0.63
CA ALA A 184 2.99 -10.65 -0.12
C ALA A 184 4.25 -9.79 0.02
N LEU A 185 4.55 -8.97 -0.99
CA LEU A 185 5.73 -8.11 -1.01
C LEU A 185 5.60 -6.92 -0.07
N ASN A 186 4.43 -6.28 0.06
CA ASN A 186 4.28 -5.16 1.00
C ASN A 186 4.24 -5.62 2.47
N TRP A 187 3.75 -6.83 2.76
CA TRP A 187 3.88 -7.41 4.10
C TRP A 187 5.33 -7.78 4.41
N LEU A 188 6.04 -8.35 3.44
CA LEU A 188 7.48 -8.55 3.55
C LEU A 188 8.24 -7.23 3.73
N ALA A 189 7.81 -6.15 3.07
CA ALA A 189 8.37 -4.81 3.28
C ALA A 189 8.18 -4.33 4.73
N ALA A 190 7.07 -4.66 5.39
CA ALA A 190 6.89 -4.34 6.80
C ALA A 190 7.88 -5.11 7.69
N ASP A 191 8.16 -6.37 7.39
CA ASP A 191 9.16 -7.15 8.13
C ASP A 191 10.59 -6.66 7.88
N VAL A 192 10.96 -6.44 6.62
CA VAL A 192 12.29 -5.94 6.24
C VAL A 192 12.58 -4.60 6.92
N PHE A 193 11.58 -3.71 6.97
CA PHE A 193 11.70 -2.44 7.68
C PHE A 193 12.02 -2.67 9.17
N ARG A 194 11.27 -3.56 9.84
CA ARG A 194 11.46 -3.88 11.26
C ARG A 194 12.83 -4.53 11.52
N TRP A 195 13.28 -5.42 10.65
CA TRP A 195 14.60 -6.07 10.78
C TRP A 195 15.74 -5.06 10.64
N CYS A 196 15.69 -4.20 9.62
CA CYS A 196 16.66 -3.12 9.46
C CYS A 196 16.68 -2.19 10.68
N ARG A 197 15.52 -1.84 11.22
CA ARG A 197 15.41 -1.02 12.44
C ARG A 197 16.00 -1.70 13.67
N LYS A 198 15.79 -3.01 13.85
CA LYS A 198 16.43 -3.81 14.91
C LYS A 198 17.95 -3.74 14.83
N ASN A 199 18.48 -3.59 13.61
CA ASN A 199 19.90 -3.42 13.31
C ASN A 199 20.37 -1.95 13.33
N GLY A 200 19.56 -1.01 13.83
CA GLY A 200 19.92 0.39 13.96
C GLY A 200 19.79 1.24 12.69
N ILE A 201 19.20 0.70 11.62
CA ILE A 201 19.00 1.42 10.35
C ILE A 201 17.65 2.12 10.40
N GLU A 202 17.65 3.46 10.44
CA GLU A 202 16.41 4.25 10.53
C GLU A 202 15.60 4.21 9.23
N VAL A 203 16.24 4.47 8.08
CA VAL A 203 15.60 4.41 6.75
C VAL A 203 16.42 3.48 5.86
N PRO A 204 15.95 2.25 5.61
CA PRO A 204 16.69 1.27 4.82
C PRO A 204 16.93 1.73 3.39
N SER A 205 18.18 1.60 2.93
CA SER A 205 18.57 1.82 1.54
C SER A 205 18.31 0.59 0.68
N ASP A 206 18.45 0.72 -0.64
CA ASP A 206 18.42 -0.40 -1.60
C ASP A 206 19.40 -1.51 -1.19
N SER A 207 20.59 -1.14 -0.69
CA SER A 207 21.61 -2.12 -0.25
C SER A 207 21.17 -2.89 1.01
N ASP A 208 20.46 -2.25 1.93
CA ASP A 208 19.96 -2.88 3.14
C ASP A 208 18.80 -3.82 2.83
N ILE A 209 17.90 -3.39 1.96
CA ILE A 209 16.75 -4.18 1.51
C ILE A 209 17.21 -5.38 0.69
N ARG A 210 18.24 -5.22 -0.15
CA ARG A 210 18.78 -6.30 -0.98
C ARG A 210 19.28 -7.48 -0.15
N LYS A 211 19.87 -7.25 1.03
CA LYS A 211 20.29 -8.33 1.94
C LYS A 211 19.16 -9.32 2.24
N TYR A 212 17.93 -8.83 2.26
CA TYR A 212 16.74 -9.63 2.53
C TYR A 212 16.02 -10.13 1.28
N LEU A 213 16.10 -9.42 0.15
CA LEU A 213 15.36 -9.80 -1.07
C LEU A 213 16.18 -10.60 -2.08
N GLU A 214 17.51 -10.43 -2.14
CA GLU A 214 18.38 -11.15 -3.09
C GLU A 214 18.23 -12.68 -3.00
N PRO A 215 18.05 -13.30 -1.82
CA PRO A 215 17.81 -14.74 -1.74
C PRO A 215 16.54 -15.23 -2.48
N LEU A 216 15.60 -14.32 -2.80
CA LEU A 216 14.39 -14.63 -3.56
C LEU A 216 14.54 -14.42 -5.07
N LYS A 217 15.71 -14.02 -5.57
CA LYS A 217 15.90 -13.71 -7.00
C LYS A 217 15.39 -14.81 -7.94
N GLY A 218 15.64 -16.07 -7.59
CA GLY A 218 15.20 -17.25 -8.35
C GLY A 218 13.73 -17.66 -8.14
N PHE A 219 12.96 -16.93 -7.33
CA PHE A 219 11.58 -17.28 -7.02
C PHE A 219 10.68 -17.18 -8.25
N ASP A 220 9.92 -18.25 -8.52
CA ASP A 220 9.03 -18.29 -9.67
C ASP A 220 7.76 -17.46 -9.45
N TRP A 221 7.71 -16.30 -10.10
CA TRP A 221 6.54 -15.42 -10.11
C TRP A 221 5.63 -15.60 -11.34
N HIS A 222 5.96 -16.51 -12.24
CA HIS A 222 5.22 -16.68 -13.49
C HIS A 222 3.84 -17.31 -13.24
N ARG A 223 2.79 -16.74 -13.84
CA ARG A 223 1.38 -17.05 -13.54
C ARG A 223 0.93 -18.49 -13.83
N LYS A 224 1.71 -19.27 -14.58
CA LYS A 224 1.37 -20.65 -14.95
C LYS A 224 2.15 -21.70 -14.15
N THR A 225 3.33 -21.34 -13.67
CA THR A 225 4.30 -22.28 -13.10
C THR A 225 4.55 -22.02 -11.62
N SER A 226 4.31 -20.78 -11.17
CA SER A 226 4.46 -20.40 -9.77
C SER A 226 3.55 -21.24 -8.88
N PRO A 227 4.02 -21.69 -7.70
CA PRO A 227 3.15 -22.32 -6.71
C PRO A 227 2.09 -21.36 -6.14
N LEU A 228 2.21 -20.06 -6.45
CA LEU A 228 1.24 -19.04 -6.08
C LEU A 228 0.10 -18.91 -7.11
N ALA A 229 0.19 -19.55 -8.29
CA ALA A 229 -0.77 -19.38 -9.38
C ALA A 229 -2.19 -19.83 -9.03
N ALA A 230 -2.32 -20.86 -8.18
CA ALA A 230 -3.61 -21.40 -7.73
C ALA A 230 -4.21 -20.61 -6.54
N LEU A 231 -3.49 -19.64 -5.99
CA LEU A 231 -3.91 -18.93 -4.79
C LEU A 231 -4.80 -17.73 -5.14
N GLY A 232 -5.83 -17.53 -4.31
CA GLY A 232 -6.80 -16.45 -4.49
C GLY A 232 -7.28 -15.86 -3.16
N GLY A 233 -7.77 -14.62 -3.23
CA GLY A 233 -8.33 -13.91 -2.08
C GLY A 233 -7.32 -13.63 -0.96
N MET A 234 -7.83 -13.28 0.22
CA MET A 234 -7.01 -12.90 1.37
C MET A 234 -6.22 -14.09 1.96
N LYS A 235 -6.81 -15.29 1.96
CA LYS A 235 -6.13 -16.52 2.40
C LYS A 235 -4.94 -16.83 1.49
N GLY A 236 -5.12 -16.73 0.17
CA GLY A 236 -4.05 -16.91 -0.81
C GLY A 236 -2.94 -15.86 -0.68
N ALA A 237 -3.28 -14.60 -0.41
CA ALA A 237 -2.30 -13.56 -0.12
C ALA A 237 -1.45 -13.88 1.11
N LYS A 238 -2.07 -14.37 2.19
CA LYS A 238 -1.36 -14.82 3.40
C LYS A 238 -0.47 -16.02 3.14
N GLU A 239 -0.94 -16.99 2.40
CA GLU A 239 -0.15 -18.15 2.03
C GLU A 239 1.05 -17.77 1.14
N ALA A 240 0.86 -16.85 0.19
CA ALA A 240 1.94 -16.35 -0.65
C ALA A 240 3.03 -15.66 0.18
N TYR A 241 2.62 -14.79 1.11
CA TYR A 241 3.54 -14.15 2.05
C TYR A 241 4.33 -15.16 2.89
N ILE A 242 3.66 -16.16 3.48
CA ILE A 242 4.32 -17.22 4.26
C ILE A 242 5.27 -18.02 3.37
N THR A 243 4.90 -18.28 2.11
CA THR A 243 5.76 -18.98 1.14
C THR A 243 7.04 -18.18 0.85
N LEU A 244 6.96 -16.84 0.75
CA LEU A 244 8.16 -15.99 0.62
C LEU A 244 9.04 -16.07 1.87
N LEU A 245 8.45 -16.00 3.07
CA LEU A 245 9.20 -16.16 4.31
C LEU A 245 9.89 -17.53 4.36
N ALA A 246 9.17 -18.61 4.03
CA ALA A 246 9.76 -19.94 4.00
C ALA A 246 10.90 -20.05 2.98
N ALA A 247 10.79 -19.40 1.80
CA ALA A 247 11.86 -19.33 0.82
C ALA A 247 13.10 -18.62 1.38
N LEU A 248 12.92 -17.51 2.11
CA LEU A 248 14.03 -16.81 2.79
C LEU A 248 14.67 -17.66 3.89
N ALA A 249 13.87 -18.39 4.66
CA ALA A 249 14.36 -19.30 5.69
C ALA A 249 15.21 -20.43 5.10
N VAL A 250 14.76 -21.04 3.99
CA VAL A 250 15.53 -22.05 3.24
C VAL A 250 16.87 -21.49 2.77
N GLN A 251 16.92 -20.20 2.42
CA GLN A 251 18.14 -19.52 2.01
C GLN A 251 18.97 -18.96 3.18
N GLY A 252 18.58 -19.24 4.43
CA GLY A 252 19.39 -18.93 5.62
C GLY A 252 19.19 -17.53 6.23
N VAL A 253 18.10 -16.83 5.90
CA VAL A 253 17.80 -15.53 6.52
C VAL A 253 17.29 -15.73 7.96
N LYS A 254 18.11 -15.35 8.94
CA LYS A 254 17.88 -15.67 10.37
C LYS A 254 16.65 -15.00 10.96
N GLU A 255 16.38 -13.75 10.60
CA GLU A 255 15.24 -12.98 11.12
C GLU A 255 13.88 -13.60 10.75
N VAL A 256 13.86 -14.44 9.70
CA VAL A 256 12.66 -15.11 9.24
C VAL A 256 12.29 -16.32 10.09
N GLU A 257 13.27 -17.02 10.66
CA GLU A 257 13.01 -18.15 11.56
C GLU A 257 12.26 -17.69 12.82
N GLU A 258 12.65 -16.53 13.38
CA GLU A 258 11.92 -15.89 14.48
C GLU A 258 10.48 -15.53 14.06
N LYS A 259 10.33 -14.98 12.84
CA LYS A 259 9.02 -14.56 12.33
C LYS A 259 8.08 -15.74 12.07
N LEU A 260 8.57 -16.83 11.48
CA LEU A 260 7.79 -18.04 11.20
C LEU A 260 7.25 -18.68 12.48
N LYS A 261 8.03 -18.64 13.57
CA LYS A 261 7.64 -19.14 14.89
C LYS A 261 6.82 -18.16 15.72
N SER A 262 6.56 -16.96 15.19
CA SER A 262 5.85 -15.92 15.93
C SER A 262 4.36 -16.25 16.13
N LYS A 263 3.82 -15.80 17.26
CA LYS A 263 2.39 -15.92 17.57
C LYS A 263 1.48 -15.19 16.57
N GLU A 264 2.03 -14.28 15.76
CA GLU A 264 1.30 -13.55 14.72
C GLU A 264 0.87 -14.48 13.58
N LEU A 265 1.75 -15.40 13.15
CA LEU A 265 1.46 -16.31 12.04
C LEU A 265 0.65 -17.52 12.47
N LYS A 266 0.80 -17.96 13.73
CA LYS A 266 0.11 -19.12 14.32
C LYS A 266 0.34 -20.41 13.51
N LEU A 267 1.56 -20.63 13.08
CA LEU A 267 1.96 -21.85 12.36
C LEU A 267 2.53 -22.85 13.36
N SER A 268 2.18 -24.12 13.17
CA SER A 268 2.87 -25.25 13.80
C SER A 268 4.19 -25.56 13.09
N ASP A 269 5.10 -26.27 13.77
CA ASP A 269 6.38 -26.67 13.17
C ASP A 269 6.19 -27.51 11.90
N ILE A 270 5.17 -28.37 11.87
CA ILE A 270 4.82 -29.19 10.69
C ILE A 270 4.41 -28.30 9.51
N GLU A 271 3.61 -27.25 9.76
CA GLU A 271 3.21 -26.31 8.72
C GLU A 271 4.42 -25.51 8.20
N ILE A 272 5.32 -25.09 9.09
CA ILE A 272 6.55 -24.37 8.72
C ILE A 272 7.39 -25.23 7.77
N GLU A 273 7.63 -26.50 8.11
CA GLU A 273 8.40 -27.42 7.25
C GLU A 273 7.70 -27.71 5.92
N ALA A 274 6.37 -27.84 5.91
CA ALA A 274 5.60 -27.98 4.68
C ALA A 274 5.75 -26.74 3.77
N PHE A 275 5.75 -25.54 4.35
CA PHE A 275 6.01 -24.31 3.60
C PHE A 275 7.44 -24.23 3.08
N LYS A 276 8.44 -24.67 3.86
CA LYS A 276 9.84 -24.73 3.40
C LYS A 276 10.00 -25.68 2.21
N LEU A 277 9.39 -26.87 2.28
CA LEU A 277 9.41 -27.82 1.17
C LEU A 277 8.76 -27.23 -0.11
N LYS A 278 7.59 -26.58 0.04
CA LYS A 278 6.90 -25.90 -1.06
C LYS A 278 7.71 -24.72 -1.61
N ALA A 279 8.41 -24.00 -0.76
CA ALA A 279 9.24 -22.86 -1.16
C ALA A 279 10.50 -23.31 -1.93
N SER A 280 11.10 -24.43 -1.54
CA SER A 280 12.26 -25.00 -2.24
C SER A 280 11.96 -25.34 -3.70
N SER A 281 10.75 -25.81 -4.02
CA SER A 281 10.34 -26.06 -5.41
C SER A 281 10.01 -24.78 -6.19
N ALA A 282 9.74 -23.68 -5.49
CA ALA A 282 9.46 -22.36 -6.07
C ALA A 282 10.74 -21.61 -6.48
N LEU A 283 11.85 -21.90 -5.80
CA LEU A 283 13.16 -21.34 -6.10
C LEU A 283 13.77 -22.14 -7.25
N LYS A 284 13.86 -21.52 -8.44
CA LYS A 284 14.62 -22.10 -9.53
C LYS A 284 16.08 -22.10 -9.13
N THR A 285 16.75 -23.25 -9.24
CA THR A 285 18.21 -23.31 -9.20
C THR A 285 18.73 -22.45 -10.34
N SER A 286 19.32 -21.31 -9.98
CA SER A 286 20.04 -20.42 -10.90
C SER A 286 21.28 -21.09 -11.44
#